data_AF-A0A928SH88-F1
#
_entry.id   AF-A0A928SH88-F1
#
_cell.length_a   1.000
_cell.length_b   1.000
_cell.length_c   1.000
_cell.angle_alpha   90.00
_cell.angle_beta   90.00
_cell.angle_gamma   90.00
#
_symmetry.space_group_name_H-M   'P 1'
#
loop_
_entity.id
_entity.type
_entity.pdbx_description
1 polymer ?
#
loop_
_entity_poly.entity_id
_entity_poly.type
_entity_poly.pdbx_seq_one_letter_code
_entity_poly.pdbx_strand_id
1 'polypeptide(L)'
;MQRGYLKRVYLNCIVLLLLIIVTGAVAQADGPEPVLVKDIYPGYTSSVPYNLTNVNGMLFFATSDPVKGYRLWKSNGTANGTVEVKHIPLNNYTFASGFPREMTNVNGTLFFTTDDGVHGVELWKSNGTAAGTVMVKDVRPGSLSSGPYNLTNVNGTLFFIAYDGVHGNELWKSDGTATGTVMVKDIYTSIYRYSPFLTNVNGTLFFAIDDGIHGNELWKSDGTATGTVMVKDIFPITYPSPGGSLPFNLTNVNGTLFFLANDGVHSHELWKSNGTAAGTVMVKDILPGNNGQNIYNTNLTNVNGTLFFLAYDGIHGYELWKSNGTAAGTVMVKDILPGNPNLNEYPLYLTDVNGTLFFLANDGVHGDELWKSNGTAAGTVMVKDINFYSSPLILTNVNGTLFFSAADTPFNGNELWKSDGTAAGTVMVKDITLGNSLSSYPADLTNVNGTLFFRADDGIHGTELWKLSDGPIAPDNQIPTSPQLITPTLGVNLTTLRPVFDWTNATDNVGVVSYTLTLKDAENRTSKFISTISTYTPRSNLAQSHYTWSVMAHDAAGNSSVPSHPANFAIISQAPLNKKAYLPIVLKK
;
A
#
# COMPACT_ATOMS: atom_id res chain seq x y z
N MET A 1 57.66 49.56 37.63
CA MET A 1 56.44 50.04 36.94
C MET A 1 56.08 49.11 35.77
N GLN A 2 55.59 47.90 36.05
CA GLN A 2 54.97 47.04 35.04
C GLN A 2 53.83 46.25 35.71
N ARG A 3 52.77 46.96 36.08
CA ARG A 3 51.46 46.41 36.47
C ARG A 3 50.39 47.42 36.08
N GLY A 4 50.22 47.62 34.78
CA GLY A 4 49.27 48.64 34.27
C GLY A 4 48.73 48.42 32.86
N TYR A 5 49.25 47.46 32.10
CA TYR A 5 48.86 47.26 30.69
C TYR A 5 48.38 45.84 30.35
N LEU A 6 48.04 45.02 31.35
CA LEU A 6 47.46 43.67 31.13
C LEU A 6 46.01 43.51 31.61
N LYS A 7 45.34 44.59 32.03
CA LYS A 7 43.93 44.53 32.52
C LYS A 7 42.88 45.10 31.57
N ARG A 8 43.25 45.48 30.34
CA ARG A 8 42.29 45.95 29.31
C ARG A 8 42.14 45.04 28.08
N VAL A 9 42.86 43.92 28.03
CA VAL A 9 42.71 42.90 26.97
C VAL A 9 41.98 41.64 27.48
N TYR A 10 41.86 41.44 28.80
CA TYR A 10 41.19 40.28 29.38
C TYR A 10 39.68 40.47 29.68
N LEU A 11 39.12 41.66 29.43
CA LEU A 11 37.69 41.92 29.65
C LEU A 11 36.85 41.96 28.36
N ASN A 12 37.48 41.82 27.18
CA ASN A 12 36.80 41.69 25.89
C ASN A 12 36.90 40.28 25.27
N CYS A 13 37.54 39.32 25.95
CA CYS A 13 37.58 37.91 25.53
C CYS A 13 36.73 36.97 26.40
N ILE A 14 36.04 37.50 27.42
CA ILE A 14 35.18 36.70 28.33
C ILE A 14 33.68 36.97 28.11
N VAL A 15 33.31 37.93 27.25
CA VAL A 15 31.92 38.17 26.81
C VAL A 15 31.67 37.67 25.38
N LEU A 16 32.67 37.10 24.71
CA LEU A 16 32.56 36.48 23.38
C LEU A 16 32.88 34.97 23.41
N LEU A 17 32.58 34.32 24.53
CA LEU A 17 32.74 32.87 24.73
C LEU A 17 31.49 32.29 25.44
N LEU A 18 30.33 32.81 25.06
CA LEU A 18 29.01 32.37 25.53
C LEU A 18 27.98 32.26 24.39
N LEU A 19 28.41 32.32 23.12
CA LEU A 19 27.59 31.99 21.96
C LEU A 19 28.41 31.08 21.05
N ILE A 20 27.76 30.01 20.58
CA ILE A 20 28.26 28.96 19.68
C ILE A 20 28.90 27.76 20.42
N ILE A 21 28.11 27.12 21.29
CA ILE A 21 27.88 25.68 21.08
C ILE A 21 26.75 25.63 20.06
N VAL A 22 27.10 25.69 18.77
CA VAL A 22 26.19 25.20 17.73
C VAL A 22 26.24 23.69 17.92
N THR A 23 25.24 23.17 18.63
CA THR A 23 24.94 21.75 18.59
C THR A 23 24.78 21.40 17.12
N GLY A 24 25.64 20.55 16.59
CA GLY A 24 25.50 20.04 15.21
C GLY A 24 24.28 19.14 15.02
N ALA A 25 23.33 19.13 15.96
CA ALA A 25 22.05 18.49 15.80
C ALA A 25 21.23 19.25 14.74
N VAL A 26 20.79 18.56 13.70
CA VAL A 26 19.84 19.12 12.75
C VAL A 26 18.55 19.49 13.49
N ALA A 27 17.95 20.62 13.14
CA ALA A 27 16.71 21.09 13.77
C ALA A 27 15.60 20.03 13.66
N GLN A 28 15.03 19.66 14.81
CA GLN A 28 13.80 18.87 14.89
C GLN A 28 12.61 19.72 14.42
N ALA A 29 11.63 19.09 13.78
CA ALA A 29 10.42 19.75 13.34
C ALA A 29 9.57 20.27 14.52
N ASP A 30 9.08 21.51 14.42
CA ASP A 30 7.90 21.93 15.17
C ASP A 30 6.66 21.29 14.50
N GLY A 31 5.84 20.53 15.25
CA GLY A 31 4.66 19.87 14.67
C GLY A 31 4.05 18.75 15.52
N PRO A 32 3.04 18.02 14.99
CA PRO A 32 2.52 16.83 15.65
C PRO A 32 3.62 15.79 15.77
N GLU A 33 3.69 15.17 16.95
CA GLU A 33 4.68 14.17 17.28
C GLU A 33 4.22 12.77 16.84
N PRO A 34 5.12 11.89 16.41
CA PRO A 34 4.78 10.50 16.18
C PRO A 34 4.34 9.86 17.50
N VAL A 35 3.27 9.07 17.43
CA VAL A 35 2.65 8.42 18.58
C VAL A 35 2.62 6.91 18.36
N LEU A 36 3.09 6.17 19.36
CA LEU A 36 2.92 4.72 19.44
C LEU A 36 1.43 4.40 19.43
N VAL A 37 0.96 3.66 18.42
CA VAL A 37 -0.45 3.30 18.30
C VAL A 37 -0.82 2.28 19.37
N LYS A 38 0.02 1.25 19.52
CA LYS A 38 -0.14 0.18 20.49
C LYS A 38 1.17 -0.59 20.62
N ASP A 39 1.59 -0.84 21.84
CA ASP A 39 2.52 -1.92 22.18
C ASP A 39 1.74 -3.25 22.11
N ILE A 40 1.92 -3.99 21.01
CA ILE A 40 1.17 -5.23 20.77
C ILE A 40 1.68 -6.35 21.67
N TYR A 41 2.98 -6.38 21.98
CA TYR A 41 3.61 -7.34 22.89
C TYR A 41 4.32 -6.61 24.04
N PRO A 42 3.63 -6.44 25.19
CA PRO A 42 4.12 -5.60 26.27
C PRO A 42 5.59 -5.77 26.65
N GLY A 43 6.34 -4.66 26.65
CA GLY A 43 7.76 -4.60 27.02
C GLY A 43 8.69 -4.59 25.82
N TYR A 44 9.94 -5.04 25.97
CA TYR A 44 10.96 -4.98 24.90
C TYR A 44 10.74 -5.93 23.71
N THR A 45 9.62 -6.65 23.66
CA THR A 45 9.40 -7.69 22.64
C THR A 45 8.75 -7.05 21.42
N SER A 46 9.48 -7.00 20.30
CA SER A 46 8.95 -6.39 19.07
C SER A 46 7.82 -7.22 18.46
N SER A 47 6.72 -6.56 18.09
CA SER A 47 5.66 -7.15 17.27
C SER A 47 5.97 -7.15 15.78
N VAL A 48 6.88 -6.26 15.38
CA VAL A 48 7.38 -6.05 14.03
C VAL A 48 6.23 -6.04 13.01
N PRO A 49 5.41 -4.97 12.98
CA PRO A 49 4.36 -4.84 11.97
C PRO A 49 4.94 -4.84 10.57
N TYR A 50 4.36 -5.64 9.67
CA TYR A 50 4.77 -5.78 8.28
C TYR A 50 3.58 -5.65 7.33
N ASN A 51 3.86 -5.29 6.07
CA ASN A 51 2.87 -5.22 4.99
C ASN A 51 1.71 -4.28 5.33
N LEU A 52 2.03 -3.10 5.87
CA LEU A 52 1.07 -2.06 6.20
C LEU A 52 0.22 -1.74 4.95
N THR A 53 -1.06 -2.08 4.99
CA THR A 53 -1.96 -2.02 3.82
C THR A 53 -3.22 -1.26 4.16
N ASN A 54 -3.50 -0.20 3.40
CA ASN A 54 -4.74 0.56 3.51
C ASN A 54 -5.90 -0.20 2.83
N VAL A 55 -6.91 -0.59 3.62
CA VAL A 55 -8.15 -1.20 3.15
C VAL A 55 -9.31 -0.27 3.53
N ASN A 56 -9.64 0.65 2.62
CA ASN A 56 -10.72 1.64 2.78
C ASN A 56 -10.65 2.43 4.10
N GLY A 57 -9.46 2.93 4.46
CA GLY A 57 -9.23 3.73 5.66
C GLY A 57 -8.96 2.92 6.93
N MET A 58 -9.01 1.59 6.86
CA MET A 58 -8.54 0.70 7.93
C MET A 58 -7.16 0.17 7.55
N LEU A 59 -6.18 0.29 8.44
CA LEU A 59 -4.88 -0.32 8.24
C LEU A 59 -4.96 -1.81 8.55
N PHE A 60 -4.48 -2.66 7.66
CA PHE A 60 -4.22 -4.08 7.90
C PHE A 60 -2.72 -4.34 7.88
N PHE A 61 -2.27 -5.28 8.71
CA PHE A 61 -0.86 -5.63 8.80
C PHE A 61 -0.68 -7.01 9.44
N ALA A 62 0.49 -7.60 9.21
CA ALA A 62 0.91 -8.82 9.90
C ALA A 62 1.86 -8.49 11.05
N THR A 63 1.81 -9.27 12.12
CA THR A 63 2.83 -9.24 13.18
C THR A 63 3.45 -10.62 13.36
N SER A 64 4.67 -10.67 13.88
CA SER A 64 5.39 -11.91 14.20
C SER A 64 5.48 -12.12 15.71
N ASP A 65 4.96 -13.24 16.23
CA ASP A 65 5.18 -13.69 17.59
C ASP A 65 6.15 -14.90 17.57
N PRO A 66 7.31 -14.83 18.24
CA PRO A 66 8.31 -15.90 18.24
C PRO A 66 7.80 -17.24 18.77
N VAL A 67 6.74 -17.23 19.59
CA VAL A 67 6.19 -18.42 20.26
C VAL A 67 4.88 -18.86 19.61
N LYS A 68 4.05 -17.91 19.19
CA LYS A 68 2.67 -18.18 18.76
C LYS A 68 2.47 -18.02 17.25
N GLY A 69 3.44 -17.50 16.50
CA GLY A 69 3.34 -17.37 15.04
C GLY A 69 2.86 -16.04 14.53
N TYR A 70 2.35 -16.05 13.30
CA TYR A 70 1.92 -14.85 12.61
C TYR A 70 0.45 -14.55 12.89
N ARG A 71 0.13 -13.26 12.91
CA ARG A 71 -1.23 -12.78 13.16
C ARG A 71 -1.58 -11.71 12.15
N LEU A 72 -2.80 -11.78 11.65
CA LEU A 72 -3.41 -10.68 10.90
C LEU A 72 -4.04 -9.71 11.89
N TRP A 73 -3.66 -8.44 11.82
CA TRP A 73 -4.18 -7.35 12.63
C TRP A 73 -4.85 -6.30 11.76
N LYS A 74 -5.69 -5.49 12.42
CA LYS A 74 -6.18 -4.24 11.85
C LYS A 74 -6.06 -3.10 12.85
N SER A 75 -5.96 -1.87 12.36
CA SER A 75 -5.94 -0.66 13.16
C SER A 75 -6.68 0.49 12.48
N ASN A 76 -7.44 1.24 13.28
CA ASN A 76 -7.99 2.54 12.91
C ASN A 76 -7.11 3.70 13.39
N GLY A 77 -5.87 3.42 13.86
CA GLY A 77 -4.97 4.41 14.43
C GLY A 77 -5.17 4.69 15.92
N THR A 78 -5.95 3.89 16.64
CA THR A 78 -6.07 3.97 18.11
C THR A 78 -5.64 2.65 18.75
N ALA A 79 -5.18 2.70 20.00
CA ALA A 79 -4.81 1.49 20.75
C ALA A 79 -5.99 0.50 20.87
N ASN A 80 -7.21 1.00 21.09
CA ASN A 80 -8.42 0.18 21.22
C ASN A 80 -8.90 -0.39 19.88
N GLY A 81 -8.75 0.37 18.79
CA GLY A 81 -9.09 -0.11 17.45
C GLY A 81 -8.00 -0.95 16.79
N THR A 82 -6.83 -1.07 17.43
CA THR A 82 -5.76 -2.00 17.02
C THR A 82 -6.01 -3.37 17.62
N VAL A 83 -6.59 -4.25 16.83
CA VAL A 83 -7.08 -5.56 17.27
C VAL A 83 -6.64 -6.68 16.34
N GLU A 84 -6.42 -7.85 16.92
CA GLU A 84 -6.17 -9.07 16.17
C GLU A 84 -7.43 -9.44 15.38
N VAL A 85 -7.27 -9.69 14.08
CA VAL A 85 -8.34 -10.18 13.21
C VAL A 85 -8.39 -11.70 13.25
N LYS A 86 -7.23 -12.35 13.11
CA LYS A 86 -7.12 -13.80 13.11
C LYS A 86 -5.71 -14.27 13.45
N HIS A 87 -5.62 -15.28 14.30
CA HIS A 87 -4.42 -16.06 14.52
C HIS A 87 -4.21 -17.07 13.38
N ILE A 88 -3.00 -17.10 12.82
CA ILE A 88 -2.60 -18.06 11.79
C ILE A 88 -1.52 -18.97 12.40
N PRO A 89 -1.82 -20.26 12.65
CA PRO A 89 -0.89 -21.16 13.32
C PRO A 89 0.43 -21.33 12.55
N LEU A 90 1.55 -21.48 13.26
CA LEU A 90 2.79 -21.98 12.66
C LEU A 90 2.65 -23.47 12.38
N ASN A 91 2.98 -23.89 11.16
CA ASN A 91 3.37 -25.26 10.89
C ASN A 91 4.90 -25.41 11.07
N ASN A 92 5.29 -26.53 11.70
CA ASN A 92 6.64 -26.83 12.22
C ASN A 92 7.77 -26.94 11.18
N TYR A 93 7.62 -26.46 9.94
CA TYR A 93 8.59 -26.75 8.89
C TYR A 93 9.33 -25.58 8.24
N THR A 94 8.91 -24.31 8.37
CA THR A 94 9.80 -23.16 8.14
C THR A 94 9.17 -21.91 8.76
N PHE A 95 9.98 -21.05 9.38
CA PHE A 95 9.58 -19.75 9.94
C PHE A 95 9.16 -18.73 8.85
N ALA A 96 8.54 -19.13 7.74
CA ALA A 96 8.28 -18.23 6.61
C ALA A 96 6.96 -18.51 5.83
N SER A 97 6.36 -19.70 5.90
CA SER A 97 5.21 -20.06 5.06
C SER A 97 3.85 -19.57 5.61
N GLY A 98 3.63 -19.57 6.92
CA GLY A 98 2.39 -19.08 7.55
C GLY A 98 2.21 -17.55 7.59
N PHE A 99 3.08 -16.78 6.94
CA PHE A 99 3.08 -15.32 7.00
C PHE A 99 2.12 -14.71 5.96
N PRO A 100 1.18 -13.82 6.34
CA PRO A 100 0.39 -13.06 5.38
C PRO A 100 1.28 -12.19 4.46
N ARG A 101 1.31 -12.53 3.18
CA ARG A 101 2.06 -11.80 2.13
C ARG A 101 1.10 -11.22 1.09
N GLU A 102 1.63 -10.35 0.23
CA GLU A 102 0.91 -9.85 -0.96
C GLU A 102 -0.43 -9.16 -0.61
N MET A 103 -0.46 -8.46 0.53
CA MET A 103 -1.67 -7.83 1.05
C MET A 103 -2.21 -6.79 0.06
N THR A 104 -3.39 -7.06 -0.49
CA THR A 104 -3.97 -6.28 -1.59
C THR A 104 -5.42 -5.95 -1.28
N ASN A 105 -5.76 -4.66 -1.31
CA ASN A 105 -7.14 -4.21 -1.20
C ASN A 105 -7.89 -4.38 -2.53
N VAL A 106 -9.00 -5.13 -2.50
CA VAL A 106 -9.95 -5.24 -3.62
C VAL A 106 -11.32 -4.83 -3.10
N ASN A 107 -11.73 -3.59 -3.41
CA ASN A 107 -13.03 -3.02 -3.05
C ASN A 107 -13.40 -3.16 -1.55
N GLY A 108 -12.43 -3.00 -0.65
CA GLY A 108 -12.63 -3.08 0.80
C GLY A 108 -12.50 -4.49 1.39
N THR A 109 -12.19 -5.49 0.57
CA THR A 109 -11.78 -6.81 1.03
C THR A 109 -10.27 -6.92 0.91
N LEU A 110 -9.60 -7.31 2.01
CA LEU A 110 -8.19 -7.63 1.97
C LEU A 110 -8.02 -9.03 1.35
N PHE A 111 -7.23 -9.14 0.29
CA PHE A 111 -6.70 -10.41 -0.20
C PHE A 111 -5.23 -10.52 0.20
N PHE A 112 -4.80 -11.73 0.51
CA PHE A 112 -3.43 -12.01 0.93
C PHE A 112 -3.15 -13.50 0.78
N THR A 113 -1.89 -13.89 0.91
CA THR A 113 -1.47 -15.30 0.81
C THR A 113 -0.94 -15.76 2.15
N THR A 114 -1.34 -16.96 2.58
CA THR A 114 -0.90 -17.54 3.85
C THR A 114 -1.13 -19.04 3.88
N ASP A 115 -0.49 -19.71 4.84
CA ASP A 115 -0.56 -21.15 5.09
C ASP A 115 -1.26 -21.41 6.42
N ASP A 116 -2.29 -22.26 6.41
CA ASP A 116 -3.04 -22.66 7.62
C ASP A 116 -2.48 -23.92 8.30
N GLY A 117 -1.39 -24.47 7.79
CA GLY A 117 -0.78 -25.71 8.25
C GLY A 117 -1.40 -26.97 7.69
N VAL A 118 -2.48 -26.86 6.89
CA VAL A 118 -3.20 -27.98 6.30
C VAL A 118 -3.09 -27.98 4.78
N HIS A 119 -3.14 -26.81 4.14
CA HIS A 119 -3.23 -26.68 2.68
C HIS A 119 -1.99 -26.03 2.03
N GLY A 120 -0.95 -25.70 2.81
CA GLY A 120 0.16 -24.91 2.31
C GLY A 120 -0.24 -23.45 2.05
N VAL A 121 0.66 -22.66 1.42
CA VAL A 121 0.37 -21.25 1.10
C VAL A 121 -0.65 -21.16 -0.03
N GLU A 122 -1.81 -20.59 0.26
CA GLU A 122 -2.96 -20.45 -0.62
C GLU A 122 -3.49 -19.00 -0.64
N LEU A 123 -4.52 -18.72 -1.44
CA LEU A 123 -5.18 -17.42 -1.49
C LEU A 123 -6.24 -17.29 -0.39
N TRP A 124 -6.14 -16.23 0.41
CA TRP A 124 -7.05 -15.90 1.51
C TRP A 124 -7.66 -14.52 1.32
N LYS A 125 -8.80 -14.32 1.98
CA LYS A 125 -9.44 -13.00 2.07
C LYS A 125 -9.86 -12.68 3.50
N SER A 126 -9.99 -11.38 3.81
CA SER A 126 -10.52 -10.88 5.07
C SER A 126 -11.39 -9.63 4.85
N ASN A 127 -12.49 -9.57 5.59
CA ASN A 127 -13.29 -8.34 5.77
C ASN A 127 -12.97 -7.62 7.10
N GLY A 128 -11.87 -7.98 7.77
CA GLY A 128 -11.50 -7.44 9.08
C GLY A 128 -12.17 -8.10 10.27
N THR A 129 -12.80 -9.27 10.10
CA THR A 129 -13.31 -10.11 11.19
C THR A 129 -12.72 -11.51 11.11
N ALA A 130 -12.59 -12.20 12.26
CA ALA A 130 -12.12 -13.59 12.28
C ALA A 130 -12.96 -14.52 11.39
N ALA A 131 -14.30 -14.39 11.45
CA ALA A 131 -15.23 -15.21 10.68
C ALA A 131 -15.17 -14.93 9.17
N GLY A 132 -14.93 -13.67 8.78
CA GLY A 132 -14.73 -13.30 7.38
C GLY A 132 -13.30 -13.47 6.88
N THR A 133 -12.40 -14.03 7.69
CA THR A 133 -11.01 -14.33 7.31
C THR A 133 -10.89 -15.80 6.95
N VAL A 134 -11.00 -16.10 5.66
CA VAL A 134 -11.16 -17.47 5.13
C VAL A 134 -10.33 -17.68 3.87
N MET A 135 -9.95 -18.93 3.62
CA MET A 135 -9.34 -19.33 2.35
C MET A 135 -10.38 -19.13 1.26
N VAL A 136 -9.95 -18.56 0.13
CA VAL A 136 -10.82 -18.33 -1.02
C VAL A 136 -11.03 -19.65 -1.77
N LYS A 137 -9.92 -20.36 -2.02
CA LYS A 137 -9.88 -21.65 -2.69
C LYS A 137 -8.54 -22.33 -2.35
N ASP A 138 -8.60 -23.64 -2.13
CA ASP A 138 -7.43 -24.52 -2.18
C ASP A 138 -7.12 -24.77 -3.67
N VAL A 139 -6.23 -23.94 -4.24
CA VAL A 139 -5.91 -23.97 -5.67
C VAL A 139 -5.13 -25.24 -6.01
N ARG A 140 -4.27 -25.69 -5.09
CA ARG A 140 -3.53 -26.94 -5.20
C ARG A 140 -3.96 -27.92 -4.10
N PRO A 141 -4.95 -28.79 -4.38
CA PRO A 141 -5.55 -29.65 -3.37
C PRO A 141 -4.55 -30.41 -2.49
N GLY A 142 -4.72 -30.29 -1.18
CA GLY A 142 -3.92 -30.99 -0.17
C GLY A 142 -2.83 -30.13 0.46
N SER A 143 -1.83 -30.73 1.10
CA SER A 143 -0.86 -29.99 1.93
C SER A 143 0.25 -29.27 1.17
N LEU A 144 0.15 -29.21 -0.15
CA LEU A 144 1.18 -28.60 -1.00
C LEU A 144 0.69 -27.25 -1.49
N SER A 145 1.52 -26.23 -1.29
CA SER A 145 1.21 -24.86 -1.67
C SER A 145 1.03 -24.67 -3.17
N SER A 146 0.01 -23.88 -3.54
CA SER A 146 -0.13 -23.26 -4.87
C SER A 146 0.73 -22.00 -5.03
N GLY A 147 1.16 -21.44 -3.90
CA GLY A 147 2.07 -20.31 -3.74
C GLY A 147 1.63 -19.06 -4.50
N PRO A 148 0.43 -18.49 -4.26
CA PRO A 148 -0.01 -17.34 -5.04
C PRO A 148 0.89 -16.11 -4.84
N TYR A 149 1.10 -15.32 -5.89
CA TYR A 149 1.91 -14.09 -5.83
C TYR A 149 1.48 -13.05 -6.87
N ASN A 150 2.02 -11.82 -6.76
CA ASN A 150 1.69 -10.66 -7.60
C ASN A 150 0.20 -10.33 -7.60
N LEU A 151 -0.41 -10.31 -6.41
CA LEU A 151 -1.84 -10.03 -6.26
C LEU A 151 -2.14 -8.61 -6.76
N THR A 152 -3.00 -8.51 -7.77
CA THR A 152 -3.26 -7.27 -8.49
C THR A 152 -4.75 -7.04 -8.67
N ASN A 153 -5.25 -5.91 -8.17
CA ASN A 153 -6.62 -5.50 -8.37
C ASN A 153 -6.81 -4.87 -9.76
N VAL A 154 -7.68 -5.46 -10.58
CA VAL A 154 -8.09 -4.90 -11.87
C VAL A 154 -9.60 -4.70 -11.84
N ASN A 155 -10.03 -3.46 -11.63
CA ASN A 155 -11.45 -3.06 -11.61
C ASN A 155 -12.33 -3.92 -10.68
N GLY A 156 -11.81 -4.33 -9.52
CA GLY A 156 -12.54 -5.13 -8.54
C GLY A 156 -12.43 -6.65 -8.71
N THR A 157 -11.72 -7.12 -9.73
CA THR A 157 -11.32 -8.53 -9.86
C THR A 157 -9.87 -8.67 -9.44
N LEU A 158 -9.57 -9.64 -8.56
CA LEU A 158 -8.19 -9.95 -8.22
C LEU A 158 -7.57 -10.83 -9.31
N PHE A 159 -6.41 -10.46 -9.81
CA PHE A 159 -5.54 -11.29 -10.64
C PHE A 159 -4.29 -11.66 -9.86
N PHE A 160 -3.76 -12.85 -10.09
CA PHE A 160 -2.57 -13.37 -9.42
C PHE A 160 -1.98 -14.52 -10.21
N ILE A 161 -0.75 -14.91 -9.87
CA ILE A 161 -0.12 -16.11 -10.40
C ILE A 161 -0.20 -17.24 -9.38
N ALA A 162 -0.50 -18.46 -9.80
CA ALA A 162 -0.49 -19.64 -8.94
C ALA A 162 -0.26 -20.95 -9.71
N TYR A 163 0.18 -21.99 -9.00
CA TYR A 163 0.36 -23.36 -9.51
C TYR A 163 -0.64 -24.33 -8.89
N ASP A 164 -1.47 -24.98 -9.71
CA ASP A 164 -2.48 -25.94 -9.25
C ASP A 164 -1.97 -27.37 -9.06
N GLY A 165 -0.67 -27.61 -9.26
CA GLY A 165 -0.09 -28.95 -9.23
C GLY A 165 -0.08 -29.67 -10.58
N VAL A 166 -0.66 -29.08 -11.64
CA VAL A 166 -0.78 -29.66 -12.97
C VAL A 166 -0.22 -28.74 -14.06
N HIS A 167 -0.59 -27.46 -14.07
CA HIS A 167 -0.36 -26.53 -15.18
C HIS A 167 0.59 -25.39 -14.81
N GLY A 168 1.87 -25.65 -14.49
CA GLY A 168 2.87 -24.57 -14.31
C GLY A 168 2.42 -23.40 -13.40
N ASN A 169 3.06 -22.23 -13.51
CA ASN A 169 2.58 -21.01 -12.84
C ASN A 169 1.76 -20.20 -13.84
N GLU A 170 0.45 -20.08 -13.61
CA GLU A 170 -0.47 -19.48 -14.58
C GLU A 170 -1.12 -18.22 -14.07
N LEU A 171 -1.73 -17.46 -14.99
CA LEU A 171 -2.61 -16.36 -14.62
C LEU A 171 -3.95 -16.89 -14.10
N TRP A 172 -4.28 -16.54 -12.86
CA TRP A 172 -5.56 -16.79 -12.22
C TRP A 172 -6.31 -15.50 -11.96
N LYS A 173 -7.63 -15.61 -11.82
CA LYS A 173 -8.48 -14.53 -11.33
C LYS A 173 -9.39 -14.99 -10.21
N SER A 174 -9.85 -14.06 -9.38
CA SER A 174 -10.80 -14.30 -8.30
C SER A 174 -11.74 -13.11 -8.10
N ASP A 175 -13.01 -13.40 -7.87
CA ASP A 175 -14.03 -12.47 -7.34
C ASP A 175 -14.17 -12.57 -5.81
N GLY A 176 -13.28 -13.33 -5.15
CA GLY A 176 -13.35 -13.64 -3.73
C GLY A 176 -14.18 -14.87 -3.37
N THR A 177 -14.73 -15.61 -4.34
CA THR A 177 -15.41 -16.88 -4.11
C THR A 177 -14.59 -18.06 -4.66
N ALA A 178 -14.77 -19.25 -4.10
CA ALA A 178 -14.12 -20.45 -4.61
C ALA A 178 -14.49 -20.74 -6.08
N THR A 179 -15.77 -20.52 -6.44
CA THR A 179 -16.29 -20.74 -7.80
C THR A 179 -15.77 -19.72 -8.81
N GLY A 180 -15.63 -18.46 -8.40
CA GLY A 180 -15.07 -17.40 -9.25
C GLY A 180 -13.54 -17.37 -9.27
N THR A 181 -12.89 -18.27 -8.51
CA THR A 181 -11.43 -18.42 -8.51
C THR A 181 -11.00 -19.47 -9.54
N VAL A 182 -10.58 -19.01 -10.70
CA VAL A 182 -10.32 -19.85 -11.89
C VAL A 182 -9.06 -19.41 -12.62
N MET A 183 -8.39 -20.36 -13.25
CA MET A 183 -7.31 -20.09 -14.20
C MET A 183 -7.91 -19.35 -15.39
N VAL A 184 -7.23 -18.29 -15.85
CA VAL A 184 -7.68 -17.48 -16.97
C VAL A 184 -7.39 -18.20 -18.29
N LYS A 185 -6.17 -18.73 -18.42
CA LYS A 185 -5.69 -19.49 -19.57
C LYS A 185 -4.44 -20.27 -19.15
N ASP A 186 -4.31 -21.49 -19.66
CA ASP A 186 -3.08 -22.29 -19.60
C ASP A 186 -2.15 -21.81 -20.72
N ILE A 187 -1.05 -21.15 -20.36
CA ILE A 187 -0.11 -20.52 -21.29
C ILE A 187 1.29 -21.14 -21.11
N TYR A 188 1.70 -21.39 -19.87
CA TYR A 188 3.07 -21.62 -19.46
C TYR A 188 3.44 -23.11 -19.49
N THR A 189 4.45 -23.47 -20.29
CA THR A 189 4.87 -24.88 -20.41
C THR A 189 6.11 -25.25 -19.58
N SER A 190 6.71 -24.32 -18.84
CA SER A 190 8.00 -24.56 -18.13
C SER A 190 7.90 -24.37 -16.60
N ILE A 191 8.96 -24.73 -15.87
CA ILE A 191 9.09 -24.54 -14.41
C ILE A 191 9.97 -23.34 -14.03
N TYR A 192 10.48 -22.59 -15.02
CA TYR A 192 11.41 -21.49 -14.76
C TYR A 192 10.66 -20.26 -14.21
N ARG A 193 11.31 -19.54 -13.30
CA ARG A 193 10.69 -18.56 -12.39
C ARG A 193 11.01 -17.12 -12.80
N TYR A 194 10.63 -16.69 -14.00
CA TYR A 194 10.53 -15.25 -14.23
C TYR A 194 9.16 -14.82 -13.70
N SER A 195 9.14 -14.12 -12.57
CA SER A 195 7.90 -13.68 -11.93
C SER A 195 7.28 -12.55 -12.75
N PRO A 196 6.12 -12.76 -13.42
CA PRO A 196 5.49 -11.70 -14.19
C PRO A 196 4.93 -10.64 -13.25
N PHE A 197 5.48 -9.43 -13.25
CA PHE A 197 4.76 -8.30 -12.65
C PHE A 197 3.46 -8.08 -13.42
N LEU A 198 2.34 -8.09 -12.70
CA LEU A 198 1.02 -7.85 -13.26
C LEU A 198 0.72 -6.35 -13.17
N THR A 199 0.52 -5.70 -14.32
CA THR A 199 0.27 -4.25 -14.38
C THR A 199 -1.09 -3.97 -14.99
N ASN A 200 -1.96 -3.28 -14.25
CA ASN A 200 -3.24 -2.81 -14.76
C ASN A 200 -3.06 -1.51 -15.57
N VAL A 201 -3.51 -1.51 -16.83
CA VAL A 201 -3.58 -0.33 -17.69
C VAL A 201 -5.02 -0.18 -18.15
N ASN A 202 -5.76 0.74 -17.50
CA ASN A 202 -7.16 1.07 -17.82
C ASN A 202 -8.09 -0.16 -17.92
N GLY A 203 -7.90 -1.16 -17.06
CA GLY A 203 -8.71 -2.38 -17.01
C GLY A 203 -8.20 -3.52 -17.88
N THR A 204 -7.14 -3.32 -18.66
CA THR A 204 -6.41 -4.41 -19.32
C THR A 204 -5.20 -4.77 -18.48
N LEU A 205 -5.05 -6.05 -18.16
CA LEU A 205 -3.88 -6.55 -17.44
C LEU A 205 -2.75 -6.82 -18.43
N PHE A 206 -1.56 -6.32 -18.16
CA PHE A 206 -0.33 -6.59 -18.90
C PHE A 206 0.66 -7.35 -18.03
N PHE A 207 1.38 -8.29 -18.64
CA PHE A 207 2.33 -9.16 -17.95
C PHE A 207 3.28 -9.83 -18.94
N ALA A 208 4.35 -10.44 -18.43
CA ALA A 208 5.40 -11.06 -19.24
C ALA A 208 5.46 -12.57 -19.03
N ILE A 209 5.14 -13.39 -20.03
CA ILE A 209 5.06 -14.85 -19.86
C ILE A 209 5.64 -15.59 -21.07
N ASP A 210 6.15 -16.81 -20.84
CA ASP A 210 6.68 -17.71 -21.88
C ASP A 210 5.64 -18.77 -22.23
N ASP A 211 5.24 -18.86 -23.50
CA ASP A 211 4.27 -19.85 -23.98
C ASP A 211 4.91 -21.17 -24.46
N GLY A 212 6.22 -21.33 -24.27
CA GLY A 212 6.99 -22.47 -24.73
C GLY A 212 7.35 -22.46 -26.21
N ILE A 213 6.88 -21.45 -26.96
CA ILE A 213 7.10 -21.33 -28.41
C ILE A 213 7.92 -20.07 -28.72
N HIS A 214 7.58 -18.93 -28.12
CA HIS A 214 8.15 -17.62 -28.44
C HIS A 214 9.06 -17.06 -27.33
N GLY A 215 9.25 -17.81 -26.24
CA GLY A 215 9.97 -17.29 -25.08
C GLY A 215 9.14 -16.28 -24.28
N ASN A 216 9.77 -15.63 -23.30
CA ASN A 216 9.11 -14.66 -22.43
C ASN A 216 8.83 -13.35 -23.17
N GLU A 217 7.57 -13.09 -23.45
CA GLU A 217 7.11 -11.95 -24.26
C GLU A 217 6.05 -11.12 -23.54
N LEU A 218 5.67 -9.97 -24.11
CA LEU A 218 4.60 -9.13 -23.55
C LEU A 218 3.23 -9.71 -23.91
N TRP A 219 2.43 -9.99 -22.88
CA TRP A 219 1.05 -10.46 -23.00
C TRP A 219 0.06 -9.47 -22.37
N LYS A 220 -1.20 -9.59 -22.77
CA LYS A 220 -2.32 -8.89 -22.17
C LYS A 220 -3.49 -9.82 -21.89
N SER A 221 -4.35 -9.44 -20.94
CA SER A 221 -5.59 -10.13 -20.61
C SER A 221 -6.71 -9.15 -20.24
N ASP A 222 -7.93 -9.47 -20.66
CA ASP A 222 -9.18 -8.87 -20.18
C ASP A 222 -9.87 -9.73 -19.10
N GLY A 223 -9.20 -10.78 -18.64
CA GLY A 223 -9.75 -11.78 -17.71
C GLY A 223 -10.47 -12.95 -18.37
N THR A 224 -10.46 -13.06 -19.69
CA THR A 224 -10.99 -14.21 -20.44
C THR A 224 -9.87 -14.97 -21.15
N ALA A 225 -10.05 -16.27 -21.38
CA ALA A 225 -9.08 -17.07 -22.14
C ALA A 225 -8.87 -16.52 -23.56
N THR A 226 -9.93 -16.04 -24.22
CA THR A 226 -9.89 -15.49 -25.58
C THR A 226 -9.21 -14.13 -25.66
N GLY A 227 -9.41 -13.27 -24.65
CA GLY A 227 -8.77 -11.97 -24.56
C GLY A 227 -7.35 -12.03 -23.98
N THR A 228 -6.89 -13.22 -23.58
CA THR A 228 -5.53 -13.45 -23.10
C THR A 228 -4.62 -13.86 -24.24
N VAL A 229 -3.85 -12.89 -24.74
CA VAL A 229 -3.09 -12.99 -25.99
C VAL A 229 -1.74 -12.27 -25.88
N MET A 230 -0.75 -12.76 -26.62
CA MET A 230 0.51 -12.06 -26.81
C MET A 230 0.25 -10.74 -27.52
N VAL A 231 0.88 -9.66 -27.05
CA VAL A 231 0.76 -8.33 -27.66
C VAL A 231 1.64 -8.25 -28.91
N LYS A 232 2.88 -8.72 -28.79
CA LYS A 232 3.89 -8.76 -29.85
C LYS A 232 4.99 -9.75 -29.45
N ASP A 233 5.47 -10.51 -30.42
CA ASP A 233 6.74 -11.23 -30.34
C ASP A 233 7.86 -10.21 -30.60
N ILE A 234 8.44 -9.66 -29.52
CA ILE A 234 9.43 -8.59 -29.59
C ILE A 234 10.80 -9.16 -29.94
N PHE A 235 11.15 -10.34 -29.38
CA PHE A 235 12.37 -11.06 -29.73
C PHE A 235 12.03 -12.45 -30.30
N PRO A 236 11.83 -12.53 -31.63
CA PRO A 236 11.55 -13.80 -32.28
C PRO A 236 12.76 -14.73 -32.19
N ILE A 237 12.69 -15.72 -31.29
CA ILE A 237 13.71 -16.76 -31.17
C ILE A 237 13.31 -18.04 -31.91
N THR A 238 14.32 -18.75 -32.44
CA THR A 238 14.18 -20.14 -32.85
C THR A 238 14.71 -21.06 -31.74
N TYR A 239 13.84 -21.93 -31.23
CA TYR A 239 14.15 -23.00 -30.27
C TYR A 239 15.47 -23.73 -30.63
N PRO A 240 16.36 -24.10 -29.67
CA PRO A 240 16.12 -24.33 -28.24
C PRO A 240 16.74 -23.28 -27.29
N SER A 241 17.00 -22.04 -27.74
CA SER A 241 17.54 -21.02 -26.84
C SER A 241 16.46 -20.51 -25.89
N PRO A 242 16.63 -20.58 -24.56
CA PRO A 242 15.70 -19.97 -23.61
C PRO A 242 15.94 -18.46 -23.62
N GLY A 243 15.12 -17.70 -24.35
CA GLY A 243 15.18 -16.25 -24.29
C GLY A 243 14.07 -15.62 -25.11
N GLY A 244 13.21 -14.83 -24.49
CA GLY A 244 12.35 -13.90 -25.21
C GLY A 244 12.84 -12.47 -24.95
N SER A 245 11.95 -11.51 -25.12
CA SER A 245 12.23 -10.11 -24.85
C SER A 245 12.36 -9.74 -23.38
N LEU A 246 11.98 -10.65 -22.47
CA LEU A 246 12.00 -10.49 -21.01
C LEU A 246 11.43 -9.15 -20.54
N PRO A 247 10.17 -8.77 -20.87
CA PRO A 247 9.64 -7.48 -20.45
C PRO A 247 9.59 -7.31 -18.92
N PHE A 248 10.14 -6.20 -18.40
CA PHE A 248 10.10 -5.89 -16.96
C PHE A 248 9.86 -4.39 -16.68
N ASN A 249 9.60 -4.06 -15.42
CA ASN A 249 9.23 -2.72 -14.93
C ASN A 249 8.06 -2.10 -15.71
N LEU A 250 7.00 -2.89 -15.89
CA LEU A 250 5.77 -2.48 -16.58
C LEU A 250 5.07 -1.35 -15.79
N THR A 251 5.09 -0.13 -16.35
CA THR A 251 4.54 1.08 -15.73
C THR A 251 3.47 1.72 -16.63
N ASN A 252 2.30 1.98 -16.05
CA ASN A 252 1.24 2.73 -16.71
C ASN A 252 1.53 4.24 -16.66
N VAL A 253 1.62 4.89 -17.81
CA VAL A 253 1.72 6.35 -17.96
C VAL A 253 0.53 6.83 -18.78
N ASN A 254 -0.49 7.35 -18.09
CA ASN A 254 -1.72 7.88 -18.71
C ASN A 254 -2.38 6.96 -19.75
N GLY A 255 -2.40 5.64 -19.48
CA GLY A 255 -3.01 4.63 -20.37
C GLY A 255 -2.07 4.06 -21.44
N THR A 256 -0.81 4.51 -21.49
CA THR A 256 0.24 3.87 -22.29
C THR A 256 1.12 3.05 -21.36
N LEU A 257 1.36 1.79 -21.70
CA LEU A 257 2.30 0.95 -20.97
C LEU A 257 3.73 1.31 -21.41
N PHE A 258 4.60 1.60 -20.45
CA PHE A 258 6.04 1.68 -20.64
C PHE A 258 6.71 0.51 -19.94
N PHE A 259 7.78 -0.03 -20.51
CA PHE A 259 8.48 -1.19 -19.97
C PHE A 259 9.87 -1.28 -20.60
N LEU A 260 10.71 -2.12 -20.01
CA LEU A 260 12.03 -2.45 -20.53
C LEU A 260 11.98 -3.81 -21.21
N ALA A 261 12.55 -3.92 -22.41
CA ALA A 261 12.56 -5.17 -23.17
C ALA A 261 13.73 -5.23 -24.16
N ASN A 262 14.14 -6.46 -24.48
CA ASN A 262 15.18 -6.77 -25.46
C ASN A 262 14.57 -7.31 -26.75
N ASP A 263 14.98 -6.80 -27.91
CA ASP A 263 14.52 -7.32 -29.23
C ASP A 263 15.53 -8.26 -29.89
N GLY A 264 16.59 -8.64 -29.17
CA GLY A 264 17.69 -9.46 -29.69
C GLY A 264 18.74 -8.67 -30.46
N VAL A 265 18.53 -7.37 -30.67
CA VAL A 265 19.46 -6.47 -31.38
C VAL A 265 20.01 -5.39 -30.45
N HIS A 266 19.17 -4.79 -29.61
CA HIS A 266 19.47 -3.58 -28.86
C HIS A 266 19.61 -3.76 -27.34
N SER A 267 19.75 -4.99 -26.83
CA SER A 267 19.71 -5.25 -25.38
C SER A 267 18.42 -4.67 -24.74
N HIS A 268 18.36 -4.51 -23.41
CA HIS A 268 17.13 -4.00 -22.76
C HIS A 268 17.03 -2.48 -22.88
N GLU A 269 16.06 -2.02 -23.67
CA GLU A 269 15.81 -0.59 -23.93
C GLU A 269 14.41 -0.18 -23.47
N LEU A 270 14.09 1.12 -23.52
CA LEU A 270 12.75 1.62 -23.21
C LEU A 270 11.78 1.35 -24.35
N TRP A 271 10.72 0.60 -24.06
CA TRP A 271 9.59 0.31 -24.95
C TRP A 271 8.30 0.94 -24.45
N LYS A 272 7.35 1.09 -25.38
CA LYS A 272 5.96 1.43 -25.06
C LYS A 272 4.99 0.54 -25.79
N SER A 273 3.79 0.38 -25.23
CA SER A 273 2.66 -0.32 -25.84
C SER A 273 1.33 0.35 -25.54
N ASN A 274 0.44 0.35 -26.53
CA ASN A 274 -0.98 0.64 -26.36
C ASN A 274 -1.86 -0.63 -26.31
N GLY A 275 -1.24 -1.81 -26.17
CA GLY A 275 -1.93 -3.11 -26.20
C GLY A 275 -2.13 -3.70 -27.59
N THR A 276 -1.53 -3.14 -28.63
CA THR A 276 -1.51 -3.71 -29.98
C THR A 276 -0.08 -3.97 -30.45
N ALA A 277 0.11 -4.95 -31.35
CA ALA A 277 1.42 -5.21 -31.94
C ALA A 277 2.02 -3.98 -32.63
N ALA A 278 1.22 -3.24 -33.41
CA ALA A 278 1.66 -2.05 -34.12
C ALA A 278 2.04 -0.89 -33.19
N GLY A 279 1.34 -0.73 -32.07
CA GLY A 279 1.66 0.27 -31.05
C GLY A 279 2.73 -0.16 -30.05
N THR A 280 3.29 -1.38 -30.20
CA THR A 280 4.37 -1.90 -29.35
C THR A 280 5.72 -1.67 -30.02
N VAL A 281 6.40 -0.61 -29.59
CA VAL A 281 7.59 -0.07 -30.26
C VAL A 281 8.63 0.40 -29.24
N MET A 282 9.90 0.27 -29.61
CA MET A 282 10.99 0.90 -28.88
C MET A 282 10.82 2.42 -28.93
N VAL A 283 10.99 3.08 -27.79
CA VAL A 283 10.89 4.53 -27.68
C VAL A 283 12.18 5.18 -28.18
N LYS A 284 13.31 4.67 -27.70
CA LYS A 284 14.66 5.14 -28.05
C LYS A 284 15.67 4.06 -27.69
N ASP A 285 16.64 3.85 -28.57
CA ASP A 285 17.90 3.15 -28.28
C ASP A 285 18.84 4.14 -27.60
N ILE A 286 18.97 4.05 -26.26
CA ILE A 286 19.78 4.99 -25.47
C ILE A 286 21.25 4.61 -25.50
N LEU A 287 21.58 3.31 -25.45
CA LEU A 287 22.95 2.80 -25.59
C LEU A 287 23.04 1.92 -26.84
N PRO A 288 23.48 2.49 -27.98
CA PRO A 288 23.60 1.73 -29.20
C PRO A 288 24.53 0.50 -29.06
N GLY A 289 24.00 -0.67 -29.38
CA GLY A 289 24.73 -1.95 -29.49
C GLY A 289 24.33 -3.01 -28.45
N ASN A 290 24.90 -4.21 -28.59
CA ASN A 290 24.60 -5.35 -27.71
C ASN A 290 25.50 -5.40 -26.46
N ASN A 291 25.68 -4.27 -25.80
CA ASN A 291 26.43 -4.19 -24.56
C ASN A 291 25.42 -4.29 -23.41
N GLY A 292 25.05 -5.52 -23.04
CA GLY A 292 23.98 -5.85 -22.08
C GLY A 292 24.22 -5.36 -20.64
N GLN A 293 24.35 -4.05 -20.46
CA GLN A 293 24.68 -3.36 -19.21
C GLN A 293 23.71 -2.23 -18.90
N ASN A 294 22.69 -1.96 -19.72
CA ASN A 294 22.06 -0.65 -19.74
C ASN A 294 20.99 -0.42 -18.63
N ILE A 295 20.10 -1.38 -18.30
CA ILE A 295 18.89 -1.03 -17.54
C ILE A 295 18.35 -2.12 -16.57
N TYR A 296 19.16 -3.06 -16.09
CA TYR A 296 18.64 -4.17 -15.27
C TYR A 296 18.06 -3.76 -13.89
N ASN A 297 18.29 -2.52 -13.43
CA ASN A 297 17.92 -2.09 -12.08
C ASN A 297 17.22 -0.71 -12.02
N THR A 298 16.53 -0.26 -13.07
CA THR A 298 15.94 1.10 -13.09
C THR A 298 14.43 1.09 -12.94
N ASN A 299 13.91 1.72 -11.89
CA ASN A 299 12.48 1.88 -11.71
C ASN A 299 11.92 2.89 -12.71
N LEU A 300 10.81 2.54 -13.36
CA LEU A 300 10.06 3.42 -14.24
C LEU A 300 8.96 4.12 -13.43
N THR A 301 9.06 5.44 -13.25
CA THR A 301 8.12 6.23 -12.44
C THR A 301 7.36 7.24 -13.28
N ASN A 302 6.03 7.20 -13.21
CA ASN A 302 5.16 8.21 -13.82
C ASN A 302 5.04 9.43 -12.89
N VAL A 303 5.39 10.61 -13.39
CA VAL A 303 5.19 11.90 -12.71
C VAL A 303 4.37 12.80 -13.63
N ASN A 304 3.08 12.97 -13.33
CA ASN A 304 2.15 13.79 -14.13
C ASN A 304 2.17 13.50 -15.65
N GLY A 305 2.31 12.25 -16.05
CA GLY A 305 2.33 11.84 -17.46
C GLY A 305 3.69 11.91 -18.15
N THR A 306 4.74 12.31 -17.43
CA THR A 306 6.13 12.17 -17.88
C THR A 306 6.74 10.97 -17.18
N LEU A 307 7.34 10.07 -17.95
CA LEU A 307 8.08 8.95 -17.37
C LEU A 307 9.48 9.42 -16.96
N PHE A 308 9.87 9.10 -15.72
CA PHE A 308 11.22 9.27 -15.21
C PHE A 308 11.84 7.92 -14.90
N PHE A 309 13.12 7.78 -15.19
CA PHE A 309 13.87 6.54 -15.05
C PHE A 309 15.37 6.82 -15.07
N LEU A 310 16.17 5.82 -14.71
CA LEU A 310 17.61 5.88 -14.88
C LEU A 310 18.01 5.21 -16.19
N ALA A 311 19.01 5.75 -16.86
CA ALA A 311 19.59 5.14 -18.04
C ALA A 311 21.07 5.48 -18.19
N TYR A 312 21.79 4.59 -18.85
CA TYR A 312 23.21 4.71 -19.15
C TYR A 312 23.41 4.90 -20.65
N ASP A 313 24.06 5.99 -21.07
CA ASP A 313 24.28 6.30 -22.49
C ASP A 313 25.69 5.98 -22.99
N GLY A 314 26.51 5.33 -22.17
CA GLY A 314 27.90 5.03 -22.50
C GLY A 314 28.88 6.17 -22.23
N ILE A 315 28.40 7.35 -21.84
CA ILE A 315 29.20 8.56 -21.69
C ILE A 315 29.10 9.12 -20.26
N HIS A 316 27.89 9.21 -19.70
CA HIS A 316 27.63 9.97 -18.47
C HIS A 316 27.35 9.10 -17.24
N GLY A 317 27.51 7.78 -17.32
CA GLY A 317 27.07 6.92 -16.22
C GLY A 317 25.54 6.78 -16.18
N TYR A 318 25.03 6.24 -15.08
CA TYR A 318 23.59 6.13 -14.85
C TYR A 318 23.04 7.45 -14.35
N GLU A 319 22.22 8.10 -15.17
CA GLU A 319 21.72 9.44 -14.85
C GLU A 319 20.19 9.48 -14.83
N LEU A 320 19.61 10.60 -14.35
CA LEU A 320 18.17 10.80 -14.42
C LEU A 320 17.74 11.14 -15.86
N TRP A 321 16.88 10.32 -16.44
CA TRP A 321 16.25 10.52 -17.74
C TRP A 321 14.76 10.74 -17.61
N LYS A 322 14.19 11.38 -18.64
CA LYS A 322 12.74 11.50 -18.81
C LYS A 322 12.29 11.10 -20.20
N SER A 323 11.03 10.70 -20.32
CA SER A 323 10.38 10.39 -21.60
C SER A 323 8.92 10.82 -21.62
N ASN A 324 8.49 11.36 -22.76
CA ASN A 324 7.07 11.56 -23.09
C ASN A 324 6.53 10.47 -24.04
N GLY A 325 7.31 9.39 -24.26
CA GLY A 325 6.97 8.32 -25.21
C GLY A 325 7.41 8.54 -26.64
N THR A 326 8.23 9.55 -26.93
CA THR A 326 8.86 9.75 -28.25
C THR A 326 10.37 9.79 -28.11
N ALA A 327 11.10 9.31 -29.14
CA ALA A 327 12.57 9.36 -29.15
C ALA A 327 13.13 10.77 -28.88
N ALA A 328 12.52 11.80 -29.45
CA ALA A 328 12.95 13.19 -29.27
C ALA A 328 12.68 13.71 -27.84
N GLY A 329 11.60 13.24 -27.21
CA GLY A 329 11.28 13.59 -25.82
C GLY A 329 11.95 12.67 -24.79
N THR A 330 12.72 11.68 -25.21
CA THR A 330 13.53 10.81 -24.35
C THR A 330 14.94 11.38 -24.21
N VAL A 331 15.19 12.08 -23.11
CA VAL A 331 16.40 12.87 -22.90
C VAL A 331 16.87 12.79 -21.45
N MET A 332 18.18 12.90 -21.24
CA MET A 332 18.77 13.11 -19.92
C MET A 332 18.26 14.42 -19.34
N VAL A 333 17.89 14.41 -18.07
CA VAL A 333 17.41 15.60 -17.35
C VAL A 333 18.59 16.43 -16.87
N LYS A 334 19.59 15.79 -16.27
CA LYS A 334 20.81 16.40 -15.74
C LYS A 334 21.87 15.30 -15.57
N ASP A 335 23.12 15.63 -15.89
CA ASP A 335 24.33 14.88 -15.48
C ASP A 335 24.67 15.35 -14.07
N ILE A 336 24.29 14.55 -13.06
CA ILE A 336 24.45 14.88 -11.64
C ILE A 336 25.87 14.57 -11.19
N LEU A 337 26.49 13.50 -11.72
CA LEU A 337 27.88 13.13 -11.42
C LEU A 337 28.77 13.15 -12.68
N PRO A 338 29.24 14.34 -13.12
CA PRO A 338 30.08 14.43 -14.30
C PRO A 338 31.43 13.70 -14.14
N GLY A 339 31.79 12.90 -15.14
CA GLY A 339 33.16 12.39 -15.33
C GLY A 339 33.48 11.02 -14.74
N ASN A 340 32.49 10.26 -14.26
CA ASN A 340 32.71 8.87 -13.82
C ASN A 340 31.70 7.87 -14.43
N PRO A 341 31.96 7.39 -15.67
CA PRO A 341 31.04 6.50 -16.37
C PRO A 341 30.97 5.07 -15.80
N ASN A 342 31.76 4.74 -14.78
CA ASN A 342 31.87 3.39 -14.22
C ASN A 342 31.32 3.26 -12.79
N LEU A 343 30.79 4.33 -12.20
CA LEU A 343 30.11 4.21 -10.92
C LEU A 343 28.73 3.61 -11.12
N ASN A 344 28.58 2.39 -10.60
CA ASN A 344 27.29 1.77 -10.38
C ASN A 344 26.62 2.49 -9.20
N GLU A 345 25.91 3.57 -9.47
CA GLU A 345 25.09 4.18 -8.42
C GLU A 345 23.88 3.28 -8.14
N TYR A 346 23.67 3.01 -6.86
CA TYR A 346 22.54 2.24 -6.33
C TYR A 346 21.21 2.83 -6.81
N PRO A 347 20.13 2.04 -6.93
CA PRO A 347 18.90 2.52 -7.55
C PRO A 347 18.36 3.78 -6.86
N LEU A 348 18.20 4.86 -7.62
CA LEU A 348 17.53 6.08 -7.15
C LEU A 348 16.05 5.74 -6.88
N TYR A 349 15.60 5.98 -5.65
CA TYR A 349 14.20 5.77 -5.27
C TYR A 349 13.31 6.87 -5.85
N LEU A 350 12.91 6.72 -7.11
CA LEU A 350 12.08 7.69 -7.83
C LEU A 350 10.64 7.71 -7.30
N THR A 351 10.22 8.83 -6.71
CA THR A 351 8.89 9.00 -6.10
C THR A 351 8.21 10.27 -6.57
N ASP A 352 6.96 10.16 -7.01
CA ASP A 352 6.11 11.33 -7.31
C ASP A 352 5.49 11.90 -6.04
N VAL A 353 5.72 13.19 -5.78
CA VAL A 353 5.07 13.95 -4.72
C VAL A 353 4.41 15.17 -5.36
N ASN A 354 3.10 15.07 -5.60
CA ASN A 354 2.27 16.13 -6.20
C ASN A 354 2.86 16.71 -7.50
N GLY A 355 3.44 15.87 -8.36
CA GLY A 355 4.00 16.28 -9.64
C GLY A 355 5.46 16.72 -9.61
N THR A 356 6.11 16.67 -8.45
CA THR A 356 7.56 16.84 -8.31
C THR A 356 8.18 15.48 -8.06
N LEU A 357 9.19 15.12 -8.85
CA LEU A 357 9.96 13.92 -8.62
C LEU A 357 10.90 14.14 -7.44
N PHE A 358 10.88 13.25 -6.45
CA PHE A 358 11.88 13.14 -5.40
C PHE A 358 12.64 11.84 -5.55
N PHE A 359 13.94 11.88 -5.27
CA PHE A 359 14.83 10.75 -5.47
C PHE A 359 16.14 10.92 -4.69
N LEU A 360 16.90 9.83 -4.56
CA LEU A 360 18.28 9.90 -4.08
C LEU A 360 19.20 10.23 -5.23
N ALA A 361 20.27 10.98 -4.99
CA ALA A 361 21.39 11.07 -5.93
C ALA A 361 22.67 11.51 -5.21
N ASN A 362 23.80 11.19 -5.83
CA ASN A 362 25.12 11.56 -5.37
C ASN A 362 25.79 12.48 -6.41
N ASP A 363 26.27 13.65 -5.98
CA ASP A 363 27.01 14.57 -6.85
C ASP A 363 28.53 14.44 -6.72
N GLY A 364 29.01 13.40 -6.03
CA GLY A 364 30.42 13.14 -5.75
C GLY A 364 31.01 14.03 -4.67
N VAL A 365 30.23 14.95 -4.10
CA VAL A 365 30.67 15.92 -3.08
C VAL A 365 29.95 15.69 -1.75
N HIS A 366 28.64 15.50 -1.79
CA HIS A 366 27.80 15.47 -0.58
C HIS A 366 27.28 14.08 -0.21
N GLY A 367 27.65 13.03 -0.94
CA GLY A 367 27.12 11.68 -0.69
C GLY A 367 25.70 11.50 -1.22
N ASP A 368 25.02 10.45 -0.75
CA ASP A 368 23.66 10.12 -1.21
C ASP A 368 22.63 10.96 -0.46
N GLU A 369 22.08 11.96 -1.15
CA GLU A 369 21.19 12.96 -0.55
C GLU A 369 19.80 12.97 -1.17
N LEU A 370 18.86 13.68 -0.55
CA LEU A 370 17.53 13.89 -1.12
C LEU A 370 17.58 14.95 -2.22
N TRP A 371 17.21 14.58 -3.44
CA TRP A 371 17.08 15.45 -4.61
C TRP A 371 15.63 15.58 -5.07
N LYS A 372 15.35 16.66 -5.79
CA LYS A 372 14.08 16.85 -6.49
C LYS A 372 14.28 17.28 -7.94
N SER A 373 13.30 16.97 -8.78
CA SER A 373 13.25 17.39 -10.19
C SER A 373 11.83 17.75 -10.62
N ASN A 374 11.73 18.82 -11.41
CA ASN A 374 10.53 19.14 -12.19
C ASN A 374 10.65 18.69 -13.67
N GLY A 375 11.67 17.88 -14.00
CA GLY A 375 11.97 17.44 -15.36
C GLY A 375 12.83 18.40 -16.17
N THR A 376 13.40 19.44 -15.58
CA THR A 376 14.40 20.31 -16.22
C THR A 376 15.73 20.24 -15.48
N ALA A 377 16.85 20.47 -16.17
CA ALA A 377 18.17 20.52 -15.55
C ALA A 377 18.23 21.55 -14.41
N ALA A 378 17.67 22.75 -14.63
CA ALA A 378 17.66 23.83 -13.64
C ALA A 378 16.78 23.53 -12.41
N GLY A 379 15.67 22.82 -12.61
CA GLY A 379 14.81 22.38 -11.51
C GLY A 379 15.24 21.06 -10.87
N THR A 380 16.38 20.49 -11.29
CA THR A 380 16.98 19.28 -10.72
C THR A 380 18.08 19.66 -9.74
N VAL A 381 17.73 19.66 -8.46
CA VAL A 381 18.55 20.22 -7.37
C VAL A 381 18.46 19.36 -6.12
N MET A 382 19.55 19.36 -5.34
CA MET A 382 19.55 18.80 -4.00
C MET A 382 18.59 19.60 -3.13
N VAL A 383 17.77 18.90 -2.35
CA VAL A 383 16.80 19.51 -1.43
C VAL A 383 17.53 20.01 -0.19
N LYS A 384 18.36 19.16 0.41
CA LYS A 384 19.16 19.45 1.59
C LYS A 384 20.35 18.49 1.63
N ASP A 385 21.52 19.00 1.98
CA ASP A 385 22.65 18.20 2.47
C ASP A 385 22.37 17.89 3.95
N ILE A 386 21.87 16.69 4.22
CA ILE A 386 21.61 16.24 5.59
C ILE A 386 22.93 15.80 6.21
N ASN A 387 23.62 14.86 5.55
CA ASN A 387 24.91 14.31 5.94
C ASN A 387 25.40 13.33 4.88
N PHE A 388 26.71 13.24 4.66
CA PHE A 388 27.35 12.35 3.69
C PHE A 388 26.86 10.87 3.72
N TYR A 389 26.41 10.37 4.87
CA TYR A 389 25.87 9.00 5.05
C TYR A 389 24.37 8.98 5.42
N SER A 390 23.61 10.00 5.04
CA SER A 390 22.20 10.15 5.41
C SER A 390 21.31 9.11 4.72
N SER A 391 21.67 8.73 3.48
CA SER A 391 21.02 7.70 2.65
C SER A 391 19.51 7.65 2.84
N PRO A 392 18.75 8.68 2.38
CA PRO A 392 17.31 8.69 2.57
C PRO A 392 16.62 7.50 1.90
N LEU A 393 15.74 6.77 2.60
CA LEU A 393 15.05 5.60 2.06
C LEU A 393 13.53 5.67 2.32
N ILE A 394 12.78 4.87 1.56
CA ILE A 394 11.33 4.68 1.78
C ILE A 394 10.53 5.99 1.61
N LEU A 395 10.76 6.66 0.48
CA LEU A 395 10.08 7.90 0.12
C LEU A 395 8.57 7.69 0.00
N THR A 396 7.79 8.35 0.87
CA THR A 396 6.34 8.19 0.96
C THR A 396 5.64 9.55 0.96
N ASN A 397 4.72 9.78 0.01
CA ASN A 397 3.90 10.98 -0.02
C ASN A 397 2.68 10.86 0.91
N VAL A 398 2.54 11.81 1.84
CA VAL A 398 1.35 11.97 2.68
C VAL A 398 0.83 13.39 2.51
N ASN A 399 -0.27 13.55 1.78
CA ASN A 399 -0.92 14.84 1.52
C ASN A 399 0.00 15.95 0.98
N GLY A 400 1.06 15.59 0.25
CA GLY A 400 2.03 16.53 -0.31
C GLY A 400 3.30 16.75 0.50
N THR A 401 3.35 16.22 1.71
CA THR A 401 4.59 16.13 2.49
C THR A 401 5.27 14.81 2.17
N LEU A 402 6.57 14.86 1.88
CA LEU A 402 7.39 13.67 1.70
C LEU A 402 7.90 13.20 3.06
N PHE A 403 7.69 11.92 3.39
CA PHE A 403 8.26 11.25 4.55
C PHE A 403 9.27 10.19 4.13
N PHE A 404 10.33 10.02 4.91
CA PHE A 404 11.42 9.10 4.61
C PHE A 404 12.24 8.76 5.85
N SER A 405 13.00 7.68 5.79
CA SER A 405 14.03 7.33 6.78
C SER A 405 15.35 7.98 6.38
N ALA A 406 16.07 8.64 7.27
CA ALA A 406 17.43 9.11 7.01
C ALA A 406 18.27 9.21 8.29
N ALA A 407 19.59 9.16 8.14
CA ALA A 407 20.54 9.27 9.24
C ALA A 407 21.21 10.66 9.33
N ASP A 408 21.56 11.07 10.56
CA ASP A 408 22.30 12.31 10.85
C ASP A 408 23.47 12.02 11.82
N THR A 409 24.34 11.08 11.42
CA THR A 409 25.45 10.62 12.25
C THR A 409 26.58 11.67 12.38
N PRO A 410 27.29 11.78 13.52
CA PRO A 410 27.22 10.93 14.70
C PRO A 410 26.13 11.33 15.71
N PHE A 411 25.29 12.32 15.39
CA PHE A 411 24.28 12.81 16.33
C PHE A 411 23.14 11.80 16.48
N ASN A 412 22.50 11.44 15.38
CA ASN A 412 21.34 10.54 15.33
C ASN A 412 21.56 9.43 14.29
N GLY A 413 21.03 8.25 14.54
CA GLY A 413 20.96 7.17 13.55
C GLY A 413 19.81 7.39 12.57
N ASN A 414 19.29 6.30 11.99
CA ASN A 414 18.15 6.35 11.07
C ASN A 414 16.86 6.68 11.83
N GLU A 415 16.34 7.87 11.56
CA GLU A 415 15.12 8.41 12.15
C GLU A 415 14.10 8.79 11.06
N LEU A 416 12.89 9.17 11.47
CA LEU A 416 11.84 9.62 10.55
C LEU A 416 12.07 11.08 10.20
N TRP A 417 12.11 11.38 8.91
CA TRP A 417 12.27 12.73 8.36
C TRP A 417 11.07 13.12 7.52
N LYS A 418 10.88 14.43 7.37
CA LYS A 418 9.91 15.02 6.44
C LYS A 418 10.52 16.10 5.57
N SER A 419 9.91 16.34 4.41
CA SER A 419 10.28 17.42 3.49
C SER A 419 9.05 18.00 2.78
N ASP A 420 9.01 19.33 2.66
CA ASP A 420 8.10 20.06 1.76
C ASP A 420 8.75 20.36 0.39
N GLY A 421 9.94 19.80 0.14
CA GLY A 421 10.75 20.07 -1.04
C GLY A 421 11.69 21.26 -0.91
N THR A 422 11.80 21.89 0.25
CA THR A 422 12.79 22.94 0.53
C THR A 422 13.81 22.49 1.57
N ALA A 423 15.00 23.08 1.56
CA ALA A 423 16.02 22.80 2.58
C ALA A 423 15.52 23.11 4.00
N ALA A 424 14.74 24.19 4.15
CA ALA A 424 14.22 24.63 5.45
C ALA A 424 13.12 23.69 5.98
N GLY A 425 12.23 23.21 5.11
CA GLY A 425 11.19 22.26 5.47
C GLY A 425 11.65 20.80 5.51
N THR A 426 12.93 20.53 5.21
CA THR A 426 13.52 19.20 5.32
C THR A 426 14.15 19.01 6.70
N VAL A 427 13.44 18.32 7.58
CA VAL A 427 13.77 18.23 9.01
C VAL A 427 13.45 16.85 9.56
N MET A 428 14.18 16.46 10.61
CA MET A 428 13.86 15.27 11.37
C MET A 428 12.53 15.49 12.08
N VAL A 429 11.61 14.53 11.99
CA VAL A 429 10.32 14.61 12.68
C VAL A 429 10.54 14.52 14.19
N LYS A 430 11.24 13.48 14.62
CA LYS A 430 11.56 13.21 16.02
C LYS A 430 12.72 12.21 16.10
N ASP A 431 13.59 12.41 17.09
CA ASP A 431 14.48 11.36 17.58
C ASP A 431 13.65 10.39 18.44
N ILE A 432 13.23 9.26 17.84
CA ILE A 432 12.35 8.30 18.51
C ILE A 432 13.14 7.42 19.49
N THR A 433 14.34 6.95 19.10
CA THR A 433 15.24 6.21 20.00
C THR A 433 16.31 7.14 20.56
N LEU A 434 16.08 7.63 21.78
CA LEU A 434 17.00 8.55 22.45
C LEU A 434 18.40 7.96 22.64
N GLY A 435 19.41 8.63 22.08
CA GLY A 435 20.82 8.35 22.34
C GLY A 435 21.69 8.55 21.10
N ASN A 436 22.97 8.89 21.32
CA ASN A 436 23.87 9.23 20.21
C ASN A 436 24.01 8.06 19.22
N SER A 437 23.74 8.35 17.94
CA SER A 437 23.83 7.36 16.84
C SER A 437 22.92 6.14 16.98
N LEU A 438 21.93 6.15 17.89
CA LEU A 438 20.90 5.10 17.92
C LEU A 438 19.86 5.39 16.82
N SER A 439 19.22 4.32 16.34
CA SER A 439 18.25 4.39 15.23
C SER A 439 16.93 3.79 15.66
N SER A 440 15.83 4.47 15.33
CA SER A 440 14.48 3.92 15.44
C SER A 440 14.07 3.03 14.26
N TYR A 441 14.87 3.02 13.18
CA TYR A 441 14.67 2.22 11.97
C TYR A 441 13.24 2.31 11.40
N PRO A 442 12.75 3.52 11.08
CA PRO A 442 11.41 3.68 10.55
C PRO A 442 11.26 2.96 9.21
N ALA A 443 10.21 2.15 9.08
CA ALA A 443 9.97 1.35 7.88
C ALA A 443 8.48 1.12 7.60
N ASP A 444 8.19 0.57 6.42
CA ASP A 444 6.84 0.30 5.90
C ASP A 444 5.90 1.53 5.94
N LEU A 445 6.46 2.72 5.68
CA LEU A 445 5.71 3.98 5.66
C LEU A 445 4.50 3.88 4.72
N THR A 446 3.31 4.10 5.26
CA THR A 446 2.03 3.90 4.55
C THR A 446 1.08 5.05 4.87
N ASN A 447 0.59 5.71 3.82
CA ASN A 447 -0.45 6.72 3.94
C ASN A 447 -1.84 6.06 4.06
N VAL A 448 -2.54 6.32 5.17
CA VAL A 448 -3.95 5.97 5.36
C VAL A 448 -4.72 7.26 5.61
N ASN A 449 -5.39 7.77 4.56
CA ASN A 449 -6.24 8.97 4.62
C ASN A 449 -5.54 10.19 5.27
N GLY A 450 -4.26 10.43 4.95
CA GLY A 450 -3.49 11.56 5.47
C GLY A 450 -2.81 11.31 6.81
N THR A 451 -2.99 10.13 7.41
CA THR A 451 -2.18 9.67 8.54
C THR A 451 -1.09 8.75 8.03
N LEU A 452 0.16 9.09 8.33
CA LEU A 452 1.29 8.19 8.12
C LEU A 452 1.26 7.11 9.19
N PHE A 453 1.25 5.85 8.77
CA PHE A 453 1.55 4.70 9.61
C PHE A 453 2.91 4.15 9.24
N PHE A 454 3.68 3.71 10.24
CA PHE A 454 5.01 3.16 10.05
C PHE A 454 5.37 2.27 11.23
N ARG A 455 6.38 1.41 11.08
CA ARG A 455 7.01 0.75 12.23
C ARG A 455 8.25 1.49 12.67
N ALA A 456 8.52 1.52 13.96
CA ALA A 456 9.75 2.07 14.55
C ALA A 456 9.99 1.48 15.95
N ASP A 457 11.23 1.55 16.42
CA ASP A 457 11.67 1.19 17.77
C ASP A 457 11.98 2.47 18.57
N ASP A 458 11.56 2.54 19.82
CA ASP A 458 11.90 3.63 20.77
C ASP A 458 12.90 3.20 21.85
N GLY A 459 13.44 1.99 21.75
CA GLY A 459 14.38 1.40 22.68
C GLY A 459 13.74 0.80 23.94
N ILE A 460 12.41 0.92 24.12
CA ILE A 460 11.71 0.43 25.32
C ILE A 460 10.53 -0.52 25.00
N HIS A 461 9.85 -0.33 23.87
CA HIS A 461 8.76 -1.19 23.41
C HIS A 461 9.18 -2.13 22.26
N GLY A 462 10.41 -2.02 21.77
CA GLY A 462 10.84 -2.70 20.55
C GLY A 462 10.17 -2.12 19.31
N THR A 463 10.31 -2.80 18.17
CA THR A 463 9.71 -2.37 16.90
C THR A 463 8.19 -2.58 16.87
N GLU A 464 7.43 -1.49 16.94
CA GLU A 464 5.97 -1.46 17.07
C GLU A 464 5.29 -0.59 16.00
N LEU A 465 3.95 -0.52 16.01
CA LEU A 465 3.18 0.32 15.09
C LEU A 465 3.07 1.76 15.61
N TRP A 466 3.53 2.71 14.81
CA TRP A 466 3.47 4.14 15.06
C TRP A 466 2.57 4.83 14.04
N LYS A 467 2.10 6.01 14.42
CA LYS A 467 1.42 6.92 13.51
C LYS A 467 1.90 8.35 13.65
N LEU A 468 1.79 9.10 12.58
CA LEU A 468 1.97 10.53 12.53
C LEU A 468 0.85 11.11 11.66
N SER A 469 0.01 11.96 12.25
CA SER A 469 -0.98 12.73 11.49
C SER A 469 -0.31 14.04 11.11
N ASP A 470 -0.13 14.30 9.82
CA ASP A 470 0.56 15.52 9.38
C ASP A 470 -0.38 16.72 9.51
N GLY A 471 -0.02 17.65 10.39
CA GLY A 471 -0.81 18.83 10.76
C GLY A 471 -1.86 18.60 11.85
N PRO A 472 -2.39 19.67 12.45
CA PRO A 472 -3.55 19.55 13.33
C PRO A 472 -4.63 18.80 12.55
N ILE A 473 -5.39 17.92 13.22
CA ILE A 473 -6.72 17.49 12.74
C ILE A 473 -7.31 18.71 12.05
N ALA A 474 -7.58 18.65 10.74
CA ALA A 474 -8.13 19.79 10.01
C ALA A 474 -9.20 20.38 10.92
N PRO A 475 -9.08 21.65 11.39
CA PRO A 475 -9.85 22.12 12.52
C PRO A 475 -11.29 21.76 12.24
N ASP A 476 -11.81 20.84 13.05
CA ASP A 476 -13.11 20.26 12.76
C ASP A 476 -14.12 21.39 12.90
N ASN A 477 -14.53 21.89 11.74
CA ASN A 477 -15.49 22.97 11.57
C ASN A 477 -16.79 22.44 10.96
N GLN A 478 -16.92 21.12 10.81
CA GLN A 478 -18.04 20.49 10.14
C GLN A 478 -18.41 19.22 10.89
N ILE A 479 -19.63 19.18 11.42
CA ILE A 479 -20.18 17.91 11.92
C ILE A 479 -20.45 16.94 10.74
N PRO A 480 -20.39 15.62 10.99
CA PRO A 480 -20.64 14.63 9.95
C PRO A 480 -22.01 14.77 9.32
N THR A 481 -22.11 14.39 8.05
CA THR A 481 -23.40 14.33 7.35
C THR A 481 -24.36 13.34 8.01
N SER A 482 -25.66 13.63 7.98
CA SER A 482 -26.67 12.77 8.60
C SER A 482 -26.90 11.48 7.79
N PRO A 483 -26.77 10.29 8.39
CA PRO A 483 -27.03 9.03 7.71
C PRO A 483 -28.48 8.91 7.21
N GLN A 484 -28.70 8.22 6.09
CA GLN A 484 -30.04 7.88 5.59
C GLN A 484 -30.35 6.40 5.87
N LEU A 485 -31.52 6.13 6.46
CA LEU A 485 -31.94 4.77 6.82
C LEU A 485 -32.35 3.98 5.57
N ILE A 486 -31.85 2.76 5.42
CA ILE A 486 -32.16 1.87 4.29
C ILE A 486 -33.10 0.75 4.74
N THR A 487 -32.83 0.08 5.85
CA THR A 487 -33.65 -1.03 6.36
C THR A 487 -33.49 -1.13 7.87
N PRO A 488 -34.55 -1.39 8.67
CA PRO A 488 -35.97 -1.46 8.29
C PRO A 488 -36.54 -0.12 7.82
N THR A 489 -37.33 -0.14 6.73
CA THR A 489 -38.00 1.06 6.20
C THR A 489 -39.19 1.49 7.05
N LEU A 490 -39.60 2.76 6.91
CA LEU A 490 -40.75 3.31 7.64
C LEU A 490 -42.03 2.50 7.37
N GLY A 491 -42.69 2.05 8.44
CA GLY A 491 -43.95 1.33 8.43
C GLY A 491 -43.87 -0.17 8.16
N VAL A 492 -42.66 -0.75 8.04
CA VAL A 492 -42.52 -2.17 7.71
C VAL A 492 -42.88 -3.08 8.89
N ASN A 493 -43.54 -4.21 8.57
CA ASN A 493 -43.78 -5.30 9.52
C ASN A 493 -42.78 -6.43 9.25
N LEU A 494 -42.02 -6.82 10.28
CA LEU A 494 -41.00 -7.86 10.20
C LEU A 494 -41.44 -9.09 10.98
N THR A 495 -41.11 -10.28 10.48
CA THR A 495 -41.32 -11.55 11.18
C THR A 495 -40.04 -12.09 11.81
N THR A 496 -38.88 -11.48 11.52
CA THR A 496 -37.60 -11.80 12.15
C THR A 496 -37.46 -11.05 13.47
N LEU A 497 -37.01 -11.75 14.52
CA LEU A 497 -36.69 -11.13 15.81
C LEU A 497 -35.30 -10.47 15.81
N ARG A 498 -34.52 -10.62 14.72
CA ARG A 498 -33.19 -10.04 14.54
C ARG A 498 -33.11 -9.35 13.18
N PRO A 499 -33.77 -8.21 13.03
CA PRO A 499 -33.69 -7.46 11.79
C PRO A 499 -32.28 -6.89 11.58
N VAL A 500 -31.86 -6.83 10.31
CA VAL A 500 -30.66 -6.09 9.91
C VAL A 500 -31.03 -4.62 9.83
N PHE A 501 -30.17 -3.77 10.39
CA PHE A 501 -30.27 -2.33 10.30
C PHE A 501 -29.18 -1.81 9.36
N ASP A 502 -29.56 -1.22 8.24
CA ASP A 502 -28.64 -0.69 7.23
C ASP A 502 -28.91 0.79 6.97
N TRP A 503 -27.85 1.56 6.71
CA TRP A 503 -27.93 2.99 6.39
C TRP A 503 -26.84 3.39 5.39
N THR A 504 -26.90 4.62 4.87
CA THR A 504 -25.86 5.17 4.00
C THR A 504 -24.64 5.59 4.82
N ASN A 505 -23.43 5.42 4.28
CA ASN A 505 -22.23 6.00 4.90
C ASN A 505 -22.37 7.53 5.00
N ALA A 506 -22.03 8.08 6.17
CA ALA A 506 -21.83 9.51 6.35
C ALA A 506 -20.44 9.91 5.88
N THR A 507 -20.33 11.11 5.33
CA THR A 507 -19.08 11.79 4.98
C THR A 507 -18.78 12.91 5.96
N ASP A 508 -17.50 13.17 6.17
CA ASP A 508 -16.96 14.18 7.07
C ASP A 508 -15.54 14.59 6.60
N ASN A 509 -15.08 15.80 6.96
CA ASN A 509 -13.76 16.31 6.58
C ASN A 509 -12.60 15.69 7.36
N VAL A 510 -12.84 15.16 8.57
CA VAL A 510 -11.87 14.43 9.40
C VAL A 510 -12.20 12.93 9.50
N GLY A 511 -13.27 12.51 8.83
CA GLY A 511 -13.65 11.10 8.64
C GLY A 511 -14.55 10.56 9.74
N VAL A 512 -15.51 9.72 9.35
CA VAL A 512 -16.48 9.08 10.27
C VAL A 512 -15.90 7.78 10.82
N VAL A 513 -15.79 7.67 12.15
CA VAL A 513 -15.17 6.53 12.84
C VAL A 513 -16.19 5.56 13.45
N SER A 514 -17.42 6.02 13.72
CA SER A 514 -18.48 5.16 14.26
C SER A 514 -19.88 5.73 14.04
N TYR A 515 -20.88 4.91 14.33
CA TYR A 515 -22.29 5.24 14.32
C TYR A 515 -22.96 4.79 15.62
N THR A 516 -23.84 5.61 16.17
CA THR A 516 -24.76 5.21 17.24
C THR A 516 -26.15 4.98 16.65
N LEU A 517 -26.59 3.72 16.66
CA LEU A 517 -27.98 3.34 16.42
C LEU A 517 -28.77 3.51 17.72
N THR A 518 -29.85 4.27 17.67
CA THR A 518 -30.81 4.41 18.76
C THR A 518 -32.09 3.69 18.42
N LEU A 519 -32.53 2.77 19.28
CA LEU A 519 -33.78 2.03 19.16
C LEU A 519 -34.68 2.40 20.34
N LYS A 520 -35.91 2.82 20.07
CA LYS A 520 -36.96 3.06 21.06
C LYS A 520 -38.07 2.05 20.88
N ASP A 521 -38.51 1.43 21.96
CA ASP A 521 -39.70 0.57 21.93
C ASP A 521 -41.01 1.35 22.13
N ALA A 522 -42.13 0.65 22.16
CA ALA A 522 -43.46 1.23 22.31
C ALA A 522 -43.64 1.98 23.64
N GLU A 523 -42.85 1.65 24.67
CA GLU A 523 -42.82 2.34 25.95
C GLU A 523 -41.78 3.47 25.99
N ASN A 524 -41.22 3.87 24.84
CA ASN A 524 -40.14 4.86 24.71
C ASN A 524 -38.84 4.52 25.45
N ARG A 525 -38.63 3.26 25.86
CA ARG A 525 -37.36 2.84 26.45
C ARG A 525 -36.31 2.81 25.36
N THR A 526 -35.17 3.43 25.64
CA THR A 526 -34.12 3.66 24.64
C THR A 526 -32.98 2.67 24.82
N SER A 527 -32.61 1.99 23.73
CA SER A 527 -31.39 1.19 23.61
C SER A 527 -30.46 1.84 22.60
N LYS A 528 -29.16 1.86 22.89
CA LYS A 528 -28.12 2.42 21.99
C LYS A 528 -27.12 1.34 21.62
N PHE A 529 -26.71 1.30 20.36
CA PHE A 529 -25.75 0.34 19.83
C PHE A 529 -24.71 1.08 18.99
N ILE A 530 -23.46 0.67 19.12
CA ILE A 530 -22.35 1.27 18.37
C ILE A 530 -21.96 0.34 17.23
N SER A 531 -21.78 0.89 16.03
CA SER A 531 -21.22 0.19 14.87
C SER A 531 -20.12 1.02 14.22
N THR A 532 -19.08 0.38 13.71
CA THR A 532 -17.99 1.05 12.97
C THR A 532 -18.19 1.00 11.45
N ILE A 533 -19.27 0.36 11.00
CA ILE A 533 -19.67 0.23 9.60
C ILE A 533 -21.16 0.57 9.49
N SER A 534 -21.66 0.79 8.27
CA SER A 534 -23.03 1.26 8.00
C SER A 534 -24.13 0.20 8.11
N THR A 535 -23.90 -0.79 8.97
CA THR A 535 -24.84 -1.88 9.24
C THR A 535 -24.76 -2.34 10.70
N TYR A 536 -25.86 -2.86 11.23
CA TYR A 536 -25.92 -3.49 12.55
C TYR A 536 -26.97 -4.60 12.60
N THR A 537 -26.63 -5.74 13.21
CA THR A 537 -27.59 -6.80 13.52
C THR A 537 -27.59 -7.07 15.03
N PRO A 538 -28.76 -7.05 15.72
CA PRO A 538 -28.84 -7.31 17.15
C PRO A 538 -28.26 -8.67 17.56
N ARG A 539 -27.49 -8.66 18.66
CA ARG A 539 -26.91 -9.89 19.25
C ARG A 539 -27.91 -10.70 20.07
N SER A 540 -29.07 -10.13 20.40
CA SER A 540 -30.20 -10.78 21.07
C SER A 540 -31.48 -10.58 20.27
N ASN A 541 -32.48 -11.42 20.50
CA ASN A 541 -33.79 -11.25 19.88
C ASN A 541 -34.45 -9.98 20.43
N LEU A 542 -35.01 -9.17 19.55
CA LEU A 542 -35.93 -8.11 19.91
C LEU A 542 -37.31 -8.71 20.24
N ALA A 543 -38.07 -8.02 21.10
CA ALA A 543 -39.42 -8.44 21.43
C ALA A 543 -40.40 -8.13 20.28
N GLN A 544 -41.55 -8.81 20.28
CA GLN A 544 -42.65 -8.40 19.40
C GLN A 544 -43.23 -7.09 19.93
N SER A 545 -42.97 -6.00 19.22
CA SER A 545 -43.36 -4.65 19.60
C SER A 545 -43.28 -3.72 18.39
N HIS A 546 -43.75 -2.49 18.58
CA HIS A 546 -43.42 -1.37 17.70
C HIS A 546 -42.11 -0.75 18.16
N TYR A 547 -41.33 -0.28 17.18
CA TYR A 547 -40.04 0.32 17.39
C TYR A 547 -39.88 1.56 16.53
N THR A 548 -39.15 2.53 17.04
CA THR A 548 -38.61 3.66 16.30
C THR A 548 -37.10 3.58 16.33
N TRP A 549 -36.43 3.77 15.20
CA TRP A 549 -34.97 3.77 15.16
C TRP A 549 -34.41 4.95 14.37
N SER A 550 -33.21 5.37 14.77
CA SER A 550 -32.41 6.39 14.09
C SER A 550 -30.93 6.12 14.26
N VAL A 551 -30.11 6.72 13.41
CA VAL A 551 -28.66 6.56 13.43
C VAL A 551 -27.98 7.92 13.42
N MET A 552 -26.93 8.06 14.23
CA MET A 552 -26.08 9.25 14.29
C MET A 552 -24.64 8.83 13.96
N ALA A 553 -23.93 9.61 13.14
CA ALA A 553 -22.53 9.39 12.83
C ALA A 553 -21.62 10.16 13.81
N HIS A 554 -20.43 9.63 14.06
CA HIS A 554 -19.39 10.22 14.89
C HIS A 554 -18.07 10.23 14.13
N ASP A 555 -17.40 11.37 14.12
CA ASP A 555 -16.07 11.53 13.52
C ASP A 555 -14.93 11.27 14.51
N ALA A 556 -13.71 11.35 13.99
CA ALA A 556 -12.46 11.18 14.73
C ALA A 556 -12.18 12.30 15.75
N ALA A 557 -12.83 13.47 15.63
CA ALA A 557 -12.67 14.61 16.53
C ALA A 557 -13.69 14.61 17.68
N GLY A 558 -14.65 13.68 17.66
CA GLY A 558 -15.68 13.52 18.70
C GLY A 558 -16.96 14.33 18.44
N ASN A 559 -17.08 14.95 17.26
CA ASN A 559 -18.31 15.57 16.82
C ASN A 559 -19.33 14.51 16.39
N SER A 560 -20.60 14.93 16.29
CA SER A 560 -21.71 14.02 15.99
C SER A 560 -22.66 14.67 15.00
N SER A 561 -23.13 13.89 14.03
CA SER A 561 -24.12 14.35 13.06
C SER A 561 -25.44 14.69 13.73
N VAL A 562 -26.31 15.39 13.00
CA VAL A 562 -27.75 15.31 13.30
C VAL A 562 -28.19 13.85 13.10
N PRO A 563 -28.97 13.24 14.03
CA PRO A 563 -29.52 11.92 13.81
C PRO A 563 -30.35 11.84 12.53
N SER A 564 -30.36 10.69 11.89
CA SER A 564 -31.22 10.42 10.74
C SER A 564 -32.68 10.73 11.05
N HIS A 565 -33.48 10.99 10.02
CA HIS A 565 -34.93 10.97 10.18
C HIS A 565 -35.35 9.60 10.72
N PRO A 566 -36.10 9.53 11.83
CA PRO A 566 -36.42 8.27 12.47
C PRO A 566 -37.39 7.45 11.60
N ALA A 567 -37.20 6.14 11.57
CA ALA A 567 -38.12 5.21 10.93
C ALA A 567 -38.82 4.35 11.99
N ASN A 568 -40.13 4.15 11.83
CA ASN A 568 -40.92 3.25 12.65
C ASN A 568 -41.05 1.90 11.97
N PHE A 569 -41.00 0.80 12.71
CA PHE A 569 -41.30 -0.54 12.22
C PHE A 569 -41.93 -1.38 13.33
N ALA A 570 -42.52 -2.52 12.98
CA ALA A 570 -43.04 -3.46 13.98
C ALA A 570 -42.49 -4.87 13.74
N ILE A 571 -42.30 -5.60 14.84
CA ILE A 571 -42.02 -7.03 14.81
C ILE A 571 -43.30 -7.76 15.19
N ILE A 572 -43.84 -8.53 14.25
CA ILE A 572 -45.11 -9.23 14.39
C ILE A 572 -44.91 -10.74 14.37
N SER A 573 -45.87 -11.48 14.93
CA SER A 573 -45.90 -12.93 14.82
C SER A 573 -46.17 -13.34 13.36
N GLN A 574 -45.58 -14.45 12.91
CA GLN A 574 -46.07 -15.09 11.69
C GLN A 574 -47.51 -15.54 11.94
N ALA A 575 -48.43 -15.13 11.06
CA ALA A 575 -49.77 -15.70 11.06
C ALA A 575 -49.65 -17.23 10.89
N PRO A 576 -50.40 -18.04 11.66
CA PRO A 576 -50.43 -19.47 11.41
C PRO A 576 -50.89 -19.69 9.96
N LEU A 577 -50.11 -20.46 9.20
CA LEU A 577 -50.53 -20.99 7.91
C LEU A 577 -51.93 -21.59 8.10
N ASN A 578 -52.95 -20.95 7.54
CA ASN A 578 -54.28 -21.53 7.44
C ASN A 578 -54.11 -22.88 6.75
N LYS A 579 -54.20 -23.98 7.50
CA LYS A 579 -54.40 -25.31 6.93
C LYS A 579 -55.64 -25.20 6.07
N LYS A 580 -55.46 -25.16 4.75
CA LYS A 580 -56.56 -25.32 3.80
C LYS A 580 -57.38 -26.51 4.27
N ALA A 581 -58.66 -26.27 4.50
CA ALA A 581 -59.64 -27.32 4.75
C ALA A 581 -59.50 -28.35 3.61
N TYR A 582 -59.13 -29.57 3.96
CA TYR A 582 -59.27 -30.70 3.07
C TYR A 582 -60.77 -30.89 2.83
N LEU A 583 -61.25 -30.54 1.63
CA LEU A 583 -62.55 -30.98 1.15
C LEU A 583 -62.46 -32.50 0.91
N PRO A 584 -63.37 -33.31 1.46
CA PRO A 584 -63.36 -34.75 1.20
C PRO A 584 -63.79 -34.99 -0.26
N ILE A 585 -62.96 -35.76 -0.97
CA ILE A 585 -63.27 -36.30 -2.29
C ILE A 585 -64.48 -37.23 -2.13
N VAL A 586 -65.63 -36.83 -2.66
CA VAL A 586 -66.77 -37.74 -2.87
C VAL A 586 -66.47 -38.57 -4.11
N LEU A 587 -66.06 -39.82 -3.90
CA LEU A 587 -66.12 -40.86 -4.93
C LEU A 587 -67.61 -41.16 -5.22
N LYS A 588 -68.09 -40.80 -6.40
CA LYS A 588 -69.27 -41.45 -7.00
C LYS A 588 -68.80 -42.46 -8.05
N LYS A 589 -69.34 -43.67 -7.90
CA LYS A 589 -69.25 -44.80 -8.84
C LYS A 589 -69.77 -44.43 -10.22
#